data_AF-A0A7H8NWR8-F1
#
_entry.id   AF-A0A7H8NWR8-F1
#
_cell.length_a   1.000
_cell.length_b   1.000
_cell.length_c   1.000
_cell.angle_alpha   90.00
_cell.angle_beta   90.00
_cell.angle_gamma   90.00
#
_symmetry.space_group_name_H-M   'P 1'
#
loop_
_entity.id
_entity.type
_entity.pdbx_description
1 polymer ?
#
loop_
_entity_poly.entity_id
_entity_poly.type
_entity_poly.pdbx_seq_one_letter_code
_entity_poly.pdbx_strand_id
1 'polypeptide(L)'
;MYPPLYRAPVLLSSRDHAHWRLLPGDAAFAAGSHAVPLVLGEFAAASRCYPLVFVGEDAAPMAVLGLEAEHNRFVVADQWQSGAYVPAYVRRYPFVFARTTQPDGHALAIDADAAMLRTEGDEGQPLFEADGQPSELTRQALQFCEAFTSEAAATAAFSAQLLASGVLVDRQADVVRADGRTSSLLGFQVVDPDRFAALPEATVIAWHHQGWLAPVHFHLASLARFNDLLSG
;
A
#
# COMPACT_ATOMS: atom_id res chain seq x y z
N MET A 1 -1.39 7.03 16.08
CA MET A 1 -2.30 6.58 15.01
C MET A 1 -1.63 5.38 14.36
N TYR A 2 -2.34 4.28 14.18
CA TYR A 2 -1.78 3.09 13.52
C TYR A 2 -1.71 3.28 12.00
N PRO A 3 -0.89 2.49 11.29
CA PRO A 3 -0.90 2.49 9.84
C PRO A 3 -2.31 2.19 9.30
N PRO A 4 -2.73 2.76 8.15
CA PRO A 4 -3.99 2.41 7.50
C PRO A 4 -4.25 0.90 7.47
N LEU A 5 -5.51 0.47 7.62
CA LEU A 5 -5.94 -0.95 7.74
C LEU A 5 -5.72 -1.61 9.11
N TYR A 6 -4.78 -1.15 9.93
CA TYR A 6 -4.45 -1.80 11.22
C TYR A 6 -5.21 -1.18 12.39
N ARG A 7 -5.72 -2.01 13.30
CA ARG A 7 -6.51 -1.56 14.46
C ARG A 7 -5.79 -1.74 15.79
N ALA A 8 -5.11 -2.87 15.99
CA ALA A 8 -4.43 -3.21 17.22
C ALA A 8 -3.15 -4.01 16.96
N PRO A 9 -2.12 -3.43 16.30
CA PRO A 9 -0.86 -4.14 16.07
C PRO A 9 -0.13 -4.43 17.38
N VAL A 10 0.16 -5.70 17.64
CA VAL A 10 0.94 -6.17 18.79
C VAL A 10 2.21 -6.90 18.32
N LEU A 11 3.30 -6.76 19.07
CA LEU A 11 4.55 -7.46 18.76
C LEU A 11 4.35 -8.97 18.84
N LEU A 12 4.66 -9.68 17.77
CA LEU A 12 4.50 -11.12 17.71
C LEU A 12 5.64 -11.80 18.49
N SER A 13 5.28 -12.72 19.39
CA SER A 13 6.21 -13.42 20.27
C SER A 13 5.72 -14.86 20.50
N SER A 14 6.62 -15.83 20.52
CA SER A 14 6.26 -17.22 20.81
C SER A 14 5.75 -17.39 22.25
N ARG A 15 6.24 -16.57 23.18
CA ARG A 15 5.79 -16.60 24.58
C ARG A 15 4.31 -16.28 24.73
N ASP A 16 3.84 -15.23 24.05
CA ASP A 16 2.50 -14.69 24.28
C ASP A 16 1.51 -15.21 23.21
N HIS A 17 2.00 -15.64 22.04
CA HIS A 17 1.19 -15.94 20.85
C HIS A 17 1.42 -17.35 20.27
N ALA A 18 2.07 -18.28 20.98
CA ALA A 18 2.31 -19.65 20.48
C ALA A 18 1.02 -20.39 20.07
N HIS A 19 -0.10 -20.07 20.72
CA HIS A 19 -1.40 -20.69 20.47
C HIS A 19 -2.22 -19.98 19.38
N TRP A 20 -1.72 -18.86 18.84
CA TRP A 20 -2.41 -18.11 17.80
C TRP A 20 -2.31 -18.81 16.46
N ARG A 21 -3.41 -18.77 15.72
CA ARG A 21 -3.57 -19.37 14.39
C ARG A 21 -4.16 -18.37 13.42
N LEU A 22 -3.82 -18.53 12.15
CA LEU A 22 -4.31 -17.71 11.07
C LEU A 22 -5.18 -18.52 10.13
N LEU A 23 -6.42 -18.08 9.96
CA LEU A 23 -7.28 -18.60 8.91
C LEU A 23 -6.87 -18.03 7.54
N PRO A 24 -7.27 -18.68 6.44
CA PRO A 24 -7.27 -18.02 5.14
C PRO A 24 -8.03 -16.69 5.24
N GLY A 25 -7.38 -15.62 4.79
CA GLY A 25 -7.96 -14.28 4.83
C GLY A 25 -8.80 -13.97 3.61
N ASP A 26 -9.69 -13.01 3.78
CA ASP A 26 -10.36 -12.28 2.71
C ASP A 26 -9.82 -10.84 2.66
N ALA A 27 -10.37 -10.01 1.79
CA ALA A 27 -10.04 -8.59 1.65
C ALA A 27 -11.06 -7.66 2.35
N ALA A 28 -11.99 -8.17 3.15
CA ALA A 28 -13.04 -7.36 3.79
C ALA A 28 -12.46 -6.27 4.71
N PHE A 29 -11.30 -6.53 5.31
CA PHE A 29 -10.56 -5.57 6.13
C PHE A 29 -10.21 -4.27 5.37
N ALA A 30 -10.09 -4.34 4.04
CA ALA A 30 -9.76 -3.22 3.17
C ALA A 30 -10.99 -2.54 2.55
N ALA A 31 -12.21 -3.01 2.81
CA ALA A 31 -13.44 -2.49 2.20
C ALA A 31 -13.67 -0.99 2.50
N GLY A 32 -13.23 -0.54 3.67
CA GLY A 32 -13.30 0.85 4.09
C GLY A 32 -12.14 1.75 3.62
N SER A 33 -11.22 1.26 2.80
CA SER A 33 -10.03 2.03 2.39
C SER A 33 -10.11 2.48 0.94
N HIS A 34 -10.40 3.75 0.73
CA HIS A 34 -10.46 4.37 -0.60
C HIS A 34 -9.08 4.63 -1.23
N ALA A 35 -8.00 4.48 -0.47
CA ALA A 35 -6.63 4.53 -0.97
C ALA A 35 -5.70 3.69 -0.08
N VAL A 36 -4.62 3.16 -0.67
CA VAL A 36 -3.58 2.42 0.07
C VAL A 36 -2.17 2.79 -0.40
N PRO A 37 -1.16 2.77 0.48
CA PRO A 37 0.22 3.00 0.09
C PRO A 37 0.72 1.99 -0.94
N LEU A 38 1.62 2.47 -1.80
CA LEU A 38 2.39 1.65 -2.74
C LEU A 38 3.88 1.76 -2.48
N VAL A 39 4.62 0.76 -2.96
CA VAL A 39 6.07 0.84 -3.11
C VAL A 39 6.46 0.80 -4.59
N LEU A 40 7.65 1.32 -4.90
CA LEU A 40 8.12 1.59 -6.26
C LEU A 40 8.08 0.34 -7.17
N GLY A 41 8.40 -0.84 -6.62
CA GLY A 41 8.41 -2.10 -7.36
C GLY A 41 7.04 -2.51 -7.91
N GLU A 42 5.96 -1.91 -7.41
CA GLU A 42 4.59 -2.27 -7.78
C GLU A 42 3.98 -1.36 -8.86
N PHE A 43 4.62 -0.24 -9.20
CA PHE A 43 4.04 0.79 -10.08
C PHE A 43 3.59 0.22 -11.43
N ALA A 44 4.39 -0.65 -12.04
CA ALA A 44 4.06 -1.27 -13.32
C ALA A 44 2.78 -2.12 -13.24
N ALA A 45 2.63 -2.90 -12.17
CA ALA A 45 1.48 -3.77 -12.01
C ALA A 45 0.23 -3.00 -11.57
N ALA A 46 0.39 -2.08 -10.63
CA ALA A 46 -0.66 -1.27 -10.03
C ALA A 46 -1.24 -0.24 -11.01
N SER A 47 -0.41 0.40 -11.86
CA SER A 47 -0.84 1.42 -12.84
C SER A 47 -1.86 0.93 -13.85
N ARG A 48 -1.92 -0.39 -14.08
CA ARG A 48 -2.90 -1.01 -14.97
C ARG A 48 -4.30 -1.07 -14.36
N CYS A 49 -4.39 -0.99 -13.04
CA CYS A 49 -5.64 -1.20 -12.28
C CYS A 49 -6.11 0.07 -11.57
N TYR A 50 -5.18 0.92 -11.10
CA TYR A 50 -5.48 2.04 -10.21
C TYR A 50 -4.88 3.34 -10.74
N PRO A 51 -5.51 4.50 -10.51
CA PRO A 51 -4.80 5.76 -10.51
C PRO A 51 -3.73 5.72 -9.42
N LEU A 52 -2.50 6.07 -9.79
CA LEU A 52 -1.42 6.26 -8.85
C LEU A 52 -1.29 7.76 -8.61
N VAL A 53 -1.18 8.16 -7.34
CA VAL A 53 -1.04 9.56 -6.93
C VAL A 53 -0.01 9.67 -5.83
N PHE A 54 0.45 10.88 -5.55
CA PHE A 54 1.32 11.18 -4.42
C PHE A 54 0.57 12.01 -3.39
N VAL A 55 0.78 11.79 -2.09
CA VAL A 55 0.08 12.52 -1.02
C VAL A 55 1.05 13.00 0.05
N GLY A 56 0.66 14.04 0.78
CA GLY A 56 1.45 14.57 1.90
C GLY A 56 2.71 15.31 1.47
N GLU A 57 3.46 15.80 2.47
CA GLU A 57 4.68 16.59 2.26
C GLU A 57 5.85 15.74 1.74
N ASP A 58 5.82 14.44 2.01
CA ASP A 58 6.82 13.47 1.57
C ASP A 58 6.50 12.85 0.19
N ALA A 59 5.39 13.27 -0.44
CA ALA A 59 4.89 12.72 -1.69
C ALA A 59 4.83 11.18 -1.64
N ALA A 60 4.24 10.62 -0.59
CA ALA A 60 4.05 9.18 -0.47
C ALA A 60 3.13 8.66 -1.60
N PRO A 61 3.54 7.65 -2.38
CA PRO A 61 2.71 7.14 -3.45
C PRO A 61 1.57 6.26 -2.93
N MET A 62 0.40 6.45 -3.52
CA MET A 62 -0.86 5.79 -3.15
C MET A 62 -1.57 5.25 -4.39
N ALA A 63 -2.16 4.07 -4.27
CA ALA A 63 -3.20 3.60 -5.20
C ALA A 63 -4.55 4.17 -4.76
N VAL A 64 -5.27 4.80 -5.68
CA VAL A 64 -6.66 5.22 -5.46
C VAL A 64 -7.59 4.04 -5.76
N LEU A 65 -8.34 3.62 -4.75
CA LEU A 65 -9.23 2.45 -4.78
C LEU A 65 -10.72 2.82 -4.80
N GLY A 66 -11.01 4.09 -4.52
CA GLY A 66 -12.36 4.65 -4.56
C GLY A 66 -12.27 6.17 -4.48
N LEU A 67 -13.35 6.83 -4.90
CA LEU A 67 -13.44 8.31 -4.87
C LEU A 67 -14.26 8.81 -3.68
N GLU A 68 -14.99 7.91 -3.03
CA GLU A 68 -15.74 8.19 -1.81
C GLU A 68 -14.91 7.76 -0.61
N ALA A 69 -14.95 8.55 0.45
CA ALA A 69 -14.37 8.14 1.73
C ALA A 69 -15.00 6.82 2.18
N GLU A 70 -14.20 6.01 2.86
CA GLU A 70 -14.65 4.74 3.44
C GLU A 70 -15.18 3.69 2.43
N HIS A 71 -14.83 3.83 1.14
CA HIS A 71 -15.27 2.90 0.12
C HIS A 71 -14.13 2.45 -0.81
N ASN A 72 -13.85 1.14 -0.81
CA ASN A 72 -12.95 0.46 -1.72
C ASN A 72 -13.74 -0.29 -2.79
N ARG A 73 -13.64 0.13 -4.06
CA ARG A 73 -14.36 -0.50 -5.18
C ARG A 73 -13.80 -1.86 -5.57
N PHE A 74 -12.58 -2.16 -5.16
CA PHE A 74 -11.87 -3.39 -5.51
C PHE A 74 -12.09 -4.52 -4.49
N VAL A 75 -12.90 -4.31 -3.45
CA VAL A 75 -13.37 -5.38 -2.58
C VAL A 75 -14.80 -5.73 -2.96
N VAL A 76 -14.99 -6.91 -3.57
CA VAL A 76 -16.27 -7.42 -4.06
C VAL A 76 -16.54 -8.77 -3.41
N ALA A 77 -17.66 -8.88 -2.69
CA ALA A 77 -18.01 -10.07 -1.91
C ALA A 77 -16.84 -10.54 -1.02
N ASP A 78 -16.28 -9.59 -0.27
CA ASP A 78 -15.13 -9.75 0.62
C ASP A 78 -13.83 -10.15 -0.07
N GLN A 79 -13.78 -10.33 -1.39
CA GLN A 79 -12.57 -10.69 -2.13
C GLN A 79 -12.02 -9.50 -2.91
N TRP A 80 -10.71 -9.49 -3.14
CA TRP A 80 -10.14 -8.52 -4.08
C TRP A 80 -10.66 -8.82 -5.50
N GLN A 81 -11.01 -7.78 -6.24
CA GLN A 81 -11.59 -7.89 -7.57
C GLN A 81 -10.70 -8.75 -8.47
N SER A 82 -11.31 -9.77 -9.09
CA SER A 82 -10.61 -10.69 -9.97
C SER A 82 -9.93 -9.95 -11.13
N GLY A 83 -8.66 -10.30 -11.39
CA GLY A 83 -7.84 -9.66 -12.41
C GLY A 83 -7.22 -8.31 -12.01
N ALA A 84 -7.64 -7.71 -10.89
CA ALA A 84 -7.01 -6.52 -10.35
C ALA A 84 -5.77 -6.88 -9.52
N TYR A 85 -4.73 -6.04 -9.57
CA TYR A 85 -3.48 -6.26 -8.85
C TYR A 85 -3.63 -6.02 -7.34
N VAL A 86 -3.39 -6.98 -6.46
CA VAL A 86 -3.49 -6.73 -5.01
C VAL A 86 -2.23 -5.99 -4.50
N PRO A 87 -2.33 -4.73 -4.01
CA PRO A 87 -1.16 -3.99 -3.51
C PRO A 87 -0.42 -4.72 -2.38
N ALA A 88 0.90 -4.59 -2.28
CA ALA A 88 1.69 -5.27 -1.25
C ALA A 88 1.26 -4.84 0.15
N TYR A 89 0.85 -3.59 0.32
CA TYR A 89 0.31 -3.09 1.58
C TYR A 89 -0.94 -3.86 2.05
N VAL A 90 -1.80 -4.26 1.11
CA VAL A 90 -2.97 -5.12 1.37
C VAL A 90 -2.52 -6.57 1.61
N ARG A 91 -1.63 -7.12 0.77
CA ARG A 91 -1.13 -8.50 0.88
C ARG A 91 -0.35 -8.79 2.18
N ARG A 92 0.26 -7.76 2.77
CA ARG A 92 1.02 -7.87 4.02
C ARG A 92 0.12 -8.08 5.24
N TYR A 93 -1.14 -7.63 5.19
CA TYR A 93 -2.08 -7.76 6.30
C TYR A 93 -2.31 -9.25 6.65
N PRO A 94 -2.34 -9.63 7.94
CA PRO A 94 -2.39 -8.78 9.13
C PRO A 94 -1.03 -8.48 9.76
N PHE A 95 0.07 -8.81 9.09
CA PHE A 95 1.42 -8.59 9.61
C PHE A 95 1.94 -7.19 9.27
N VAL A 96 2.82 -6.65 10.11
CA VAL A 96 3.50 -5.38 9.86
C VAL A 96 4.80 -5.34 10.64
N PHE A 97 5.78 -4.56 10.18
CA PHE A 97 6.93 -4.23 11.00
C PHE A 97 6.66 -3.04 11.91
N ALA A 98 6.81 -3.28 13.21
CA ALA A 98 6.87 -2.24 14.21
C ALA A 98 8.33 -1.90 14.49
N ARG A 99 8.65 -0.61 14.55
CA ARG A 99 9.97 -0.15 14.97
C ARG A 99 10.17 -0.48 16.46
N THR A 100 11.27 -1.14 16.78
CA THR A 100 11.72 -1.39 18.16
C THR A 100 12.78 -0.36 18.52
N THR A 101 12.81 0.10 19.76
CA THR A 101 13.84 1.04 20.25
C THR A 101 14.91 0.35 21.09
N GLN A 102 14.66 -0.87 21.56
CA GLN A 102 15.58 -1.67 22.37
C GLN A 102 15.44 -3.17 22.06
N PRO A 103 16.33 -3.77 21.23
CA PRO A 103 17.31 -3.10 20.37
C PRO A 103 16.63 -2.24 19.29
N ASP A 104 17.34 -1.22 18.77
CA ASP A 104 16.84 -0.44 17.62
C ASP A 104 16.75 -1.36 16.39
N GLY A 105 15.59 -1.38 15.75
CA GLY A 105 15.32 -2.30 14.66
C GLY A 105 13.84 -2.38 14.29
N HIS A 106 13.47 -3.47 13.63
CA HIS A 106 12.09 -3.80 13.32
C HIS A 106 11.77 -5.20 13.86
N ALA A 107 10.58 -5.35 14.42
CA ALA A 107 10.04 -6.63 14.82
C ALA A 107 8.69 -6.87 14.12
N LEU A 108 8.41 -8.14 13.84
CA LEU A 108 7.11 -8.53 13.30
C LEU A 108 6.04 -8.28 14.35
N ALA A 109 5.04 -7.53 13.96
CA ALA A 109 3.79 -7.34 14.66
C ALA A 109 2.65 -7.93 13.84
N ILE A 110 1.57 -8.26 14.52
CA ILE A 110 0.33 -8.74 13.92
C ILE A 110 -0.83 -7.90 14.46
N ASP A 111 -1.82 -7.61 13.63
CA ASP A 111 -3.06 -6.96 14.10
C ASP A 111 -3.88 -7.95 14.94
N ALA A 112 -3.98 -7.70 16.24
CA ALA A 112 -4.71 -8.56 17.18
C ALA A 112 -6.23 -8.53 16.94
N ASP A 113 -6.73 -7.49 16.28
CA ASP A 113 -8.15 -7.34 15.93
C ASP A 113 -8.48 -7.90 14.53
N ALA A 114 -7.53 -8.56 13.87
CA ALA A 114 -7.75 -9.14 12.55
C ALA A 114 -8.80 -10.26 12.61
N ALA A 115 -9.85 -10.16 11.80
CA ALA A 115 -10.93 -11.15 11.76
C ALA A 115 -10.47 -12.58 11.41
N MET A 116 -9.35 -12.70 10.70
CA MET A 116 -8.71 -13.97 10.32
C MET A 116 -7.80 -14.56 11.41
N LEU A 117 -7.56 -13.84 12.51
CA LEU A 117 -6.79 -14.33 13.64
C LEU A 117 -7.69 -15.19 14.55
N ARG A 118 -7.13 -16.29 15.04
CA ARG A 118 -7.75 -17.15 16.05
C ARG A 118 -6.81 -17.25 17.23
N THR A 119 -7.31 -16.85 18.40
CA THR A 119 -6.58 -16.91 19.67
C THR A 119 -7.01 -18.11 20.52
N GLU A 120 -7.93 -18.93 20.05
CA GLU A 120 -8.41 -20.15 20.71
C GLU A 120 -8.74 -21.20 19.66
N GLY A 121 -8.69 -22.49 20.04
CA GLY A 121 -8.98 -23.62 19.14
C GLY A 121 -7.80 -24.07 18.26
N ASP A 122 -8.09 -24.97 17.33
CA ASP A 122 -7.12 -25.59 16.42
C ASP A 122 -7.32 -25.24 14.93
N GLU A 123 -8.32 -24.40 14.63
CA GLU A 123 -8.60 -23.95 13.27
C GLU A 123 -7.53 -22.98 12.74
N GLY A 124 -7.14 -23.17 11.47
CA GLY A 124 -6.14 -22.34 10.81
C GLY A 124 -4.70 -22.80 11.00
N GLN A 125 -3.79 -22.07 10.36
CA GLN A 125 -2.36 -22.36 10.37
C GLN A 125 -1.70 -21.76 11.62
N PRO A 126 -0.89 -22.52 12.38
CA PRO A 126 -0.23 -21.99 13.56
C PRO A 126 0.83 -20.94 13.19
N LEU A 127 0.97 -19.91 14.03
CA LEU A 127 2.02 -18.88 13.85
C LEU A 127 3.40 -19.37 14.33
N PHE A 128 3.43 -20.37 15.21
CA PHE A 128 4.63 -20.96 15.77
C PHE A 128 4.54 -22.48 15.75
N GLU A 129 5.68 -23.13 15.58
CA GLU A 129 5.85 -24.57 15.75
C GLU A 129 5.82 -24.95 17.23
N ALA A 130 5.67 -26.25 17.54
CA ALA A 130 5.59 -26.75 18.92
C ALA A 130 6.86 -26.49 19.75
N ASP A 131 8.00 -26.29 19.11
CA ASP A 131 9.29 -25.95 19.74
C ASP A 131 9.47 -24.43 19.96
N GLY A 132 8.46 -23.63 19.61
CA GLY A 132 8.45 -22.17 19.74
C GLY A 132 9.13 -21.43 18.58
N GLN A 133 9.60 -22.12 17.54
CA GLN A 133 10.13 -21.47 16.33
C GLN A 133 9.00 -20.90 15.46
N PRO A 134 9.25 -19.81 14.71
CA PRO A 134 8.29 -19.30 13.74
C PRO A 134 7.90 -20.36 12.70
N SER A 135 6.60 -20.53 12.45
CA SER A 135 6.12 -21.44 11.41
C SER A 135 6.49 -20.95 10.01
N GLU A 136 6.28 -21.77 8.98
CA GLU A 136 6.50 -21.37 7.59
C GLU A 136 5.73 -20.09 7.24
N LEU A 137 4.46 -19.98 7.67
CA LEU A 137 3.63 -18.79 7.51
C LEU A 137 4.30 -17.55 8.12
N THR A 138 4.77 -17.64 9.37
CA THR A 138 5.41 -16.50 10.05
C THR A 138 6.76 -16.14 9.43
N ARG A 139 7.52 -17.13 8.94
CA ARG A 139 8.79 -16.88 8.21
C ARG A 139 8.56 -16.19 6.88
N GLN A 140 7.52 -16.56 6.14
CA GLN A 140 7.12 -15.87 4.92
C GLN A 140 6.65 -14.44 5.22
N ALA A 141 5.89 -14.24 6.29
CA ALA A 141 5.46 -12.91 6.73
C ALA A 141 6.64 -12.00 7.12
N LEU A 142 7.65 -12.55 7.82
CA LEU A 142 8.91 -11.86 8.12
C LEU A 142 9.61 -11.39 6.84
N GLN A 143 9.85 -12.31 5.90
CA GLN A 143 10.53 -12.00 4.64
C GLN A 143 9.77 -10.96 3.81
N PHE A 144 8.44 -11.07 3.76
CA PHE A 144 7.61 -10.09 3.05
C PHE A 144 7.71 -8.70 3.68
N CYS A 145 7.65 -8.61 5.01
CA CYS A 145 7.78 -7.33 5.71
C CYS A 145 9.18 -6.71 5.54
N GLU A 146 10.25 -7.52 5.52
CA GLU A 146 11.61 -7.06 5.21
C GLU A 146 11.70 -6.47 3.80
N ALA A 147 11.21 -7.22 2.81
CA ALA A 147 11.19 -6.76 1.42
C ALA A 147 10.39 -5.45 1.28
N PHE A 148 9.20 -5.39 1.88
CA PHE A 148 8.37 -4.18 1.86
C PHE A 148 9.10 -2.97 2.46
N THR A 149 9.77 -3.12 3.61
CA THR A 149 10.51 -2.03 4.26
C THR A 149 11.70 -1.57 3.42
N SER A 150 12.40 -2.49 2.76
CA SER A 150 13.48 -2.16 1.83
C SER A 150 12.96 -1.36 0.63
N GLU A 151 11.85 -1.78 0.03
CA GLU A 151 11.22 -1.05 -1.07
C GLU A 151 10.65 0.30 -0.63
N ALA A 152 10.13 0.42 0.60
CA ALA A 152 9.65 1.69 1.13
C ALA A 152 10.77 2.74 1.22
N ALA A 153 12.00 2.33 1.58
CA ALA A 153 13.15 3.24 1.58
C ALA A 153 13.53 3.72 0.16
N ALA A 154 13.53 2.82 -0.82
CA ALA A 154 13.75 3.19 -2.22
C ALA A 154 12.64 4.11 -2.76
N THR A 155 11.40 3.86 -2.33
CA THR A 155 10.23 4.66 -2.67
C THR A 155 10.35 6.08 -2.10
N ALA A 156 10.77 6.23 -0.84
CA ALA A 156 11.00 7.55 -0.24
C ALA A 156 12.09 8.34 -0.98
N ALA A 157 13.16 7.69 -1.41
CA ALA A 157 14.21 8.33 -2.21
C ALA A 157 13.69 8.83 -3.57
N PHE A 158 12.83 8.04 -4.23
CA PHE A 158 12.17 8.43 -5.47
C PHE A 158 11.23 9.63 -5.25
N SER A 159 10.34 9.58 -4.25
CA SER A 159 9.42 10.67 -3.93
C SER A 159 10.15 11.98 -3.59
N ALA A 160 11.23 11.91 -2.80
CA ALA A 160 12.07 13.06 -2.50
C ALA A 160 12.65 13.72 -3.76
N GLN A 161 12.94 12.92 -4.80
CA GLN A 161 13.49 13.43 -6.07
C GLN A 161 12.42 14.03 -6.97
N LEU A 162 11.19 13.50 -6.96
CA LEU A 162 10.04 14.16 -7.60
C LEU A 162 9.77 15.54 -6.96
N LEU A 163 9.83 15.62 -5.64
CA LEU A 163 9.69 16.89 -4.90
C LEU A 163 10.83 17.86 -5.23
N ALA A 164 12.09 17.41 -5.12
CA ALA A 164 13.26 18.26 -5.35
C ALA A 164 13.36 18.79 -6.79
N SER A 165 12.86 18.03 -7.77
CA SER A 165 12.81 18.46 -9.18
C SER A 165 11.64 19.39 -9.49
N GLY A 166 10.68 19.55 -8.57
CA GLY A 166 9.53 20.43 -8.74
C GLY A 166 8.52 19.95 -9.77
N VAL A 167 8.57 18.68 -10.18
CA VAL A 167 7.66 18.13 -11.21
C VAL A 167 6.26 17.83 -10.68
N LEU A 168 6.09 17.74 -9.36
CA LEU A 168 4.80 17.50 -8.73
C LEU A 168 3.94 18.76 -8.69
N VAL A 169 2.66 18.60 -8.97
CA VAL A 169 1.64 19.64 -8.87
C VAL A 169 0.40 19.10 -8.17
N ASP A 170 -0.21 19.94 -7.33
CA ASP A 170 -1.47 19.60 -6.67
C ASP A 170 -2.61 19.44 -7.69
N ARG A 171 -3.48 18.48 -7.43
CA ARG A 171 -4.67 18.19 -8.23
C ARG A 171 -5.86 17.88 -7.33
N GLN A 172 -7.03 17.99 -7.94
CA GLN A 172 -8.29 17.49 -7.42
C GLN A 172 -8.95 16.62 -8.49
N ALA A 173 -9.70 15.61 -8.07
CA ALA A 173 -10.55 14.83 -8.96
C ALA A 173 -12.00 15.01 -8.51
N ASP A 174 -12.81 15.64 -9.36
CA ASP A 174 -14.21 15.88 -9.08
C ASP A 174 -15.07 14.71 -9.60
N VAL A 175 -15.96 14.23 -8.74
CA VAL A 175 -16.94 13.18 -9.05
C VAL A 175 -18.32 13.79 -9.02
N VAL A 176 -19.06 13.65 -10.11
CA VAL A 176 -20.50 13.90 -10.13
C VAL A 176 -21.19 12.57 -9.91
N ARG A 177 -21.85 12.41 -8.76
CA ARG A 177 -22.63 11.21 -8.44
C ARG A 177 -23.93 11.21 -9.25
N ALA A 178 -24.53 10.02 -9.42
CA ALA A 178 -25.79 9.85 -10.14
C ALA A 178 -26.97 10.62 -9.52
N ASP A 179 -26.91 10.96 -8.23
CA ASP A 179 -27.88 11.80 -7.52
C ASP A 179 -27.66 13.31 -7.73
N GLY A 180 -26.69 13.70 -8.57
CA GLY A 180 -26.33 15.08 -8.87
C GLY A 180 -25.40 15.74 -7.84
N ARG A 181 -25.02 15.04 -6.76
CA ARG A 181 -24.08 15.57 -5.77
C ARG A 181 -22.65 15.46 -6.29
N THR A 182 -21.86 16.50 -6.06
CA THR A 182 -20.43 16.50 -6.34
C THR A 182 -19.63 16.12 -5.10
N SER A 183 -18.65 15.23 -5.26
CA SER A 183 -17.62 14.94 -4.25
C SER A 183 -16.26 15.05 -4.91
N SER A 184 -15.30 15.67 -4.24
CA SER A 184 -13.95 15.85 -4.77
C SER A 184 -12.94 15.05 -3.96
N LEU A 185 -12.09 14.28 -4.63
CA LEU A 185 -10.85 13.80 -4.05
C LEU A 185 -9.85 14.96 -4.08
N LEU A 186 -9.43 15.40 -2.89
CA LEU A 186 -8.52 16.53 -2.70
C LEU A 186 -7.20 16.05 -2.07
N GLY A 187 -6.17 16.91 -2.11
CA GLY A 187 -4.95 16.71 -1.32
C GLY A 187 -3.98 15.69 -1.90
N PHE A 188 -3.97 15.50 -3.21
CA PHE A 188 -2.99 14.67 -3.89
C PHE A 188 -2.25 15.46 -4.97
N GLN A 189 -1.08 14.93 -5.33
CA GLN A 189 -0.16 15.46 -6.31
C GLN A 189 0.02 14.46 -7.45
N VAL A 190 0.31 14.99 -8.63
CA VAL A 190 0.69 14.21 -9.81
C VAL A 190 1.91 14.85 -10.46
N VAL A 191 2.67 14.05 -11.20
CA VAL A 191 3.70 14.59 -12.10
C VAL A 191 3.04 15.42 -13.21
N ASP A 192 3.49 16.66 -13.36
CA ASP A 192 3.13 17.53 -14.48
C ASP A 192 3.95 17.14 -15.73
N PRO A 193 3.30 16.79 -16.86
CA PRO A 193 4.00 16.33 -18.06
C PRO A 193 4.96 17.36 -18.65
N ASP A 194 4.62 18.66 -18.60
CA ASP A 194 5.44 19.72 -19.17
C ASP A 194 6.68 19.94 -18.31
N ARG A 195 6.53 19.95 -16.98
CA ARG A 195 7.69 20.02 -16.06
C ARG A 195 8.58 18.81 -16.17
N PHE A 196 8.00 17.62 -16.34
CA PHE A 196 8.76 16.40 -16.54
C PHE A 196 9.54 16.41 -17.87
N ALA A 197 8.92 16.89 -18.96
CA ALA A 197 9.59 17.04 -20.26
C ALA A 197 10.69 18.11 -20.24
N ALA A 198 10.56 19.13 -19.38
CA ALA A 198 11.52 20.21 -19.21
C ALA A 198 12.68 19.88 -18.24
N LEU A 199 12.78 18.64 -17.73
CA LEU A 199 13.87 18.25 -16.85
C LEU A 199 15.24 18.45 -17.53
N PRO A 200 16.25 18.95 -16.80
CA PRO A 200 17.61 19.04 -17.33
C PRO A 200 18.14 17.66 -17.77
N GLU A 201 18.91 17.62 -18.85
CA GLU A 201 19.46 16.37 -19.42
C GLU A 201 20.21 15.54 -18.38
N ALA A 202 21.02 16.18 -17.53
CA ALA A 202 21.75 15.51 -16.45
C ALA A 202 20.80 14.80 -15.45
N THR A 203 19.64 15.40 -15.14
CA THR A 203 18.63 14.80 -14.28
C THR A 203 17.97 13.62 -14.96
N VAL A 204 17.63 13.74 -16.26
CA VAL A 204 17.04 12.64 -17.03
C VAL A 204 17.98 11.44 -17.08
N ILE A 205 19.27 11.65 -17.34
CA ILE A 205 20.30 10.59 -17.35
C ILE A 205 20.42 9.96 -15.95
N ALA A 206 20.47 10.76 -14.88
CA ALA A 206 20.52 10.24 -13.52
C ALA A 206 19.29 9.38 -13.19
N TRP A 207 18.08 9.84 -13.55
CA TRP A 207 16.84 9.10 -13.32
C TRP A 207 16.76 7.83 -14.17
N HIS A 208 17.32 7.83 -15.39
CA HIS A 208 17.44 6.63 -16.20
C HIS A 208 18.32 5.57 -15.50
N HIS A 209 19.50 5.96 -15.01
CA HIS A 209 20.38 5.05 -14.29
C HIS A 209 19.77 4.49 -12.99
N GLN A 210 18.97 5.29 -12.29
CA GLN A 210 18.23 4.87 -11.10
C GLN A 210 16.94 4.10 -11.41
N GLY A 211 16.54 4.01 -12.69
CA GLY A 211 15.30 3.36 -13.11
C GLY A 211 14.02 4.16 -12.79
N TRP A 212 14.13 5.44 -12.44
CA TRP A 212 13.00 6.29 -12.00
C TRP A 212 12.13 6.82 -13.14
N LEU A 213 12.63 6.84 -14.38
CA LEU A 213 11.82 7.26 -15.54
C LEU A 213 10.61 6.34 -15.74
N ALA A 214 10.78 5.02 -15.60
CA ALA A 214 9.69 4.07 -15.85
C ALA A 214 8.52 4.23 -14.85
N PRO A 215 8.73 4.29 -13.52
CA PRO A 215 7.69 4.62 -12.55
C PRO A 215 6.95 5.93 -12.83
N VAL A 216 7.63 6.97 -13.30
CA VAL A 216 6.96 8.23 -13.70
C VAL A 216 5.99 7.99 -14.87
N HIS A 217 6.39 7.22 -15.88
CA HIS A 217 5.50 6.91 -17.00
C HIS A 217 4.34 6.00 -16.60
N PHE A 218 4.56 5.05 -15.69
CA PHE A 218 3.48 4.23 -15.13
C PHE A 218 2.49 5.09 -14.34
N HIS A 219 2.99 6.02 -13.53
CA HIS A 219 2.16 7.03 -12.86
C HIS A 219 1.33 7.83 -13.87
N LEU A 220 1.95 8.42 -14.90
CA LEU A 220 1.24 9.23 -15.90
C LEU A 220 0.17 8.42 -16.66
N ALA A 221 0.49 7.20 -17.08
CA ALA A 221 -0.47 6.31 -17.75
C ALA A 221 -1.63 5.91 -16.84
N SER A 222 -1.35 5.71 -15.54
CA SER A 222 -2.35 5.32 -14.55
C SER A 222 -3.43 6.37 -14.33
N LEU A 223 -3.17 7.65 -14.61
CA LEU A 223 -4.14 8.72 -14.41
C LEU A 223 -5.41 8.52 -15.25
N ALA A 224 -5.32 7.83 -16.39
CA ALA A 224 -6.48 7.46 -17.21
C ALA A 224 -7.44 6.49 -16.48
N ARG A 225 -6.98 5.81 -15.41
CA ARG A 225 -7.82 4.93 -14.58
C ARG A 225 -8.79 5.70 -13.68
N PHE A 226 -8.66 7.03 -13.54
CA PHE A 226 -9.68 7.82 -12.83
C PHE A 226 -11.05 7.69 -13.49
N ASN A 227 -11.09 7.56 -14.82
CA ASN A 227 -12.33 7.35 -15.56
C ASN A 227 -13.04 6.04 -15.19
N ASP A 228 -12.27 4.98 -14.89
CA ASP A 228 -12.81 3.68 -14.47
C ASP A 228 -13.47 3.80 -13.08
N LEU A 229 -12.94 4.68 -12.22
CA LEU A 229 -13.54 4.99 -10.93
C LEU A 229 -14.75 5.92 -11.02
N LEU A 230 -14.96 6.61 -12.14
CA LEU A 230 -16.13 7.48 -12.37
C LEU A 230 -17.30 6.77 -13.06
N SER A 231 -17.03 5.68 -13.79
CA SER A 231 -17.97 5.04 -14.71
C SER A 231 -18.74 3.84 -14.12
N GLY A 232 -18.70 3.67 -12.80
CA GLY A 232 -19.40 2.61 -12.05
C GLY A 232 -20.27 3.16 -10.94
#